data_AF-A0A0K0KTM6-F1
#
_entry.id   AF-A0A0K0KTM6-F1
#
_cell.length_a   1.000
_cell.length_b   1.000
_cell.length_c   1.000
_cell.angle_alpha   90.00
_cell.angle_beta   90.00
_cell.angle_gamma   90.00
#
_symmetry.space_group_name_H-M   'P 1'
#
loop_
_entity.id
_entity.type
_entity.pdbx_description
1 polymer ?
#
loop_
_entity_poly.entity_id
_entity_poly.type
_entity_poly.pdbx_seq_one_letter_code
_entity_poly.pdbx_strand_id
1 'polypeptide(L)'
;GYWKHGGIVGVFGYGGGVIGRYSDLQERFPSVAHFHTLRVNQPSSKFYNSDYLRSLCDLWEYRGSGLLNMHGSTGDIVFIGTTTEQLEPIFYELGHVMQQDLGGSGSNLRTPSCCLGKARCEWSCIDTQQMCYDLTQEFQDELHRPALPYKFKFKFDGCPNCCVASIARSDMSFIGTWRDNIRIDQEAVQAYIAGEIAPN
;
A
#
# COMPACT_ATOMS: atom_id res chain seq x y z
N GLY A 1 -12.87 18.12 13.02
CA GLY A 1 -11.41 18.02 13.23
C GLY A 1 -10.82 19.42 13.25
N TYR A 2 -9.62 19.60 13.81
CA TYR A 2 -8.92 20.90 13.90
C TYR A 2 -7.89 21.09 12.78
N TRP A 3 -8.27 20.65 11.59
CA TRP A 3 -7.43 20.65 10.39
C TRP A 3 -8.16 21.42 9.30
N LYS A 4 -7.47 22.38 8.68
CA LYS A 4 -7.99 23.16 7.55
C LYS A 4 -8.47 22.24 6.44
N HIS A 5 -9.43 22.74 5.65
CA HIS A 5 -9.87 22.04 4.46
C HIS A 5 -8.75 21.98 3.42
N GLY A 6 -8.46 20.78 2.92
CA GLY A 6 -7.54 20.58 1.80
C GLY A 6 -6.07 20.91 2.10
N GLY A 7 -5.34 21.14 1.02
CA GLY A 7 -3.89 21.38 0.99
C GLY A 7 -3.29 20.74 -0.25
N ILE A 8 -2.76 21.57 -1.15
CA ILE A 8 -2.11 21.12 -2.39
C ILE A 8 -0.62 21.34 -2.22
N VAL A 9 0.10 20.24 -2.07
CA VAL A 9 1.56 20.16 -1.99
C VAL A 9 1.98 18.83 -2.63
N GLY A 10 3.21 18.74 -3.11
CA GLY A 10 3.71 17.56 -3.81
C GLY A 10 5.20 17.69 -4.11
N VAL A 11 5.67 16.85 -5.01
CA VAL A 11 7.05 16.83 -5.50
C VAL A 11 7.04 17.00 -7.02
N PHE A 12 8.09 17.58 -7.58
CA PHE A 12 8.18 17.83 -9.01
C PHE A 12 8.13 16.52 -9.81
N GLY A 13 7.45 16.58 -10.94
CA GLY A 13 7.24 15.42 -11.82
C GLY A 13 5.99 14.60 -11.50
N TYR A 14 5.48 14.65 -10.26
CA TYR A 14 4.29 13.89 -9.83
C TYR A 14 3.12 14.80 -9.46
N GLY A 15 1.91 14.38 -9.84
CA GLY A 15 0.66 15.06 -9.51
C GLY A 15 -0.04 14.50 -8.27
N GLY A 16 0.60 13.57 -7.55
CA GLY A 16 0.04 12.88 -6.39
C GLY A 16 1.12 12.31 -5.47
N GLY A 17 0.70 11.55 -4.46
CA GLY A 17 1.57 10.89 -3.48
C GLY A 17 1.71 11.61 -2.14
N VAL A 18 1.41 12.91 -2.09
CA VAL A 18 1.40 13.71 -0.86
C VAL A 18 -0.02 14.22 -0.57
N ILE A 19 -0.42 14.22 0.70
CA ILE A 19 -1.68 14.81 1.17
C ILE A 19 -1.33 16.02 2.04
N GLY A 20 -1.57 17.22 1.51
CA GLY A 20 -1.37 18.46 2.24
C GLY A 20 -2.34 18.60 3.40
N ARG A 21 -1.80 18.91 4.57
CA ARG A 21 -2.58 19.26 5.76
C ARG A 21 -1.95 20.36 6.59
N TYR A 22 -2.84 21.21 7.10
CA TYR A 22 -2.53 22.39 7.88
C TYR A 22 -3.44 22.50 9.10
N SER A 23 -2.88 22.80 10.27
CA SER A 23 -3.65 22.95 11.50
C SER A 23 -4.52 24.23 11.48
N ASP A 24 -5.76 24.14 11.96
CA ASP A 24 -6.62 25.31 12.21
C ASP A 24 -6.15 26.12 13.43
N LEU A 25 -5.27 25.54 14.27
CA LEU A 25 -4.80 26.09 15.54
C LEU A 25 -3.28 26.35 15.52
N GLN A 26 -2.75 26.78 14.38
CA GLN A 26 -1.31 26.96 14.14
C GLN A 26 -0.62 27.91 15.14
N GLU A 27 -1.30 28.92 15.68
CA GLU A 27 -0.73 29.81 16.71
C GLU A 27 -0.49 29.08 18.04
N ARG A 28 -1.40 28.16 18.40
CA ARG A 28 -1.30 27.37 19.63
C ARG A 28 -0.39 26.15 19.47
N PHE A 29 -0.37 25.57 18.27
CA PHE A 29 0.41 24.36 17.95
C PHE A 29 1.25 24.59 16.69
N PRO A 30 2.29 25.44 16.76
CA PRO A 30 3.08 25.82 15.59
C PRO A 30 3.84 24.64 14.97
N SER A 31 4.21 23.63 15.76
CA SER A 31 4.92 22.43 15.30
C SER A 31 4.12 21.56 14.32
N VAL A 32 2.81 21.72 14.27
CA VAL A 32 1.91 21.01 13.33
C VAL A 32 1.15 21.98 12.44
N ALA A 33 1.65 23.22 12.29
CA ALA A 33 1.11 24.19 11.35
C ALA A 33 1.07 23.59 9.93
N HIS A 34 2.14 22.91 9.53
CA HIS A 34 2.19 21.99 8.39
C HIS A 34 2.33 20.57 8.93
N PHE A 35 1.50 19.64 8.43
CA PHE A 35 1.52 18.25 8.88
C PHE A 35 1.16 17.31 7.73
N HIS A 36 1.95 17.38 6.68
CA HIS A 36 1.68 16.69 5.42
C HIS A 36 1.93 15.19 5.54
N THR A 37 1.15 14.39 4.81
CA THR A 37 1.30 12.94 4.78
C THR A 37 1.89 12.50 3.46
N LEU A 38 2.97 11.72 3.47
CA LEU A 38 3.50 11.06 2.26
C LEU A 38 3.04 9.61 2.23
N ARG A 39 2.64 9.15 1.04
CA ARG A 39 2.36 7.74 0.76
C ARG A 39 3.58 7.15 0.08
N VAL A 40 4.15 6.11 0.67
CA VAL A 40 5.31 5.39 0.13
C VAL A 40 4.84 4.02 -0.31
N ASN A 41 5.14 3.65 -1.56
CA ASN A 41 4.65 2.42 -2.19
C ASN A 41 5.22 1.18 -1.47
N GLN A 42 4.37 0.27 -0.99
CA GLN A 42 4.83 -0.90 -0.25
C GLN A 42 5.25 -2.06 -1.18
N PRO A 43 6.20 -2.93 -0.79
CA PRO A 43 6.41 -4.21 -1.46
C PRO A 43 5.14 -5.08 -1.41
N SER A 44 4.91 -5.85 -2.48
CA SER A 44 3.78 -6.77 -2.59
C SER A 44 3.68 -7.68 -1.36
N SER A 45 2.48 -7.74 -0.77
CA SER A 45 2.17 -8.49 0.46
C SER A 45 2.92 -8.06 1.72
N LYS A 46 3.58 -6.89 1.73
CA LYS A 46 4.16 -6.27 2.94
C LYS A 46 5.22 -7.14 3.64
N PHE A 47 5.99 -7.90 2.87
CA PHE A 47 7.18 -8.55 3.40
C PHE A 47 8.33 -7.55 3.46
N TYR A 48 9.02 -7.53 4.59
CA TYR A 48 10.12 -6.61 4.84
C TYR A 48 11.30 -7.35 5.47
N ASN A 49 12.50 -6.87 5.17
CA ASN A 49 13.65 -7.13 6.03
C ASN A 49 13.79 -5.98 7.05
N SER A 50 14.46 -6.23 8.16
CA SER A 50 14.60 -5.25 9.23
C SER A 50 15.44 -4.05 8.84
N ASP A 51 16.40 -4.23 7.93
CA ASP A 51 17.34 -3.17 7.56
C ASP A 51 16.64 -2.08 6.76
N TYR A 52 15.78 -2.48 5.81
CA TYR A 52 14.92 -1.57 5.06
C TYR A 52 13.98 -0.78 5.99
N LEU A 53 13.36 -1.45 6.97
CA LEU A 53 12.49 -0.77 7.94
C LEU A 53 13.26 0.23 8.81
N ARG A 54 14.48 -0.12 9.24
CA ARG A 54 15.35 0.82 9.98
C ARG A 54 15.70 2.02 9.13
N SER A 55 16.09 1.83 7.86
CA SER A 55 16.37 2.95 6.95
C SER A 55 15.17 3.87 6.75
N LEU A 56 13.94 3.34 6.68
CA LEU A 56 12.73 4.16 6.63
C LEU A 56 12.53 4.96 7.92
N CYS A 57 12.78 4.34 9.08
CA CYS A 57 12.69 5.01 10.38
C CYS A 57 13.75 6.13 10.50
N ASP A 58 15.01 5.86 10.15
CA ASP A 58 16.10 6.85 10.23
C ASP A 58 15.79 8.08 9.37
N LEU A 59 15.32 7.85 8.13
CA LEU A 59 14.85 8.91 7.23
C LEU A 59 13.71 9.71 7.86
N TRP A 60 12.70 9.02 8.37
CA TRP A 60 11.47 9.65 8.84
C TRP A 60 11.61 10.34 10.20
N GLU A 61 12.50 9.86 11.06
CA GLU A 61 12.90 10.54 12.29
C GLU A 61 13.66 11.83 11.97
N TYR A 62 14.53 11.82 10.96
CA TYR A 62 15.32 13.00 10.59
C TYR A 62 14.48 14.09 9.89
N ARG A 63 13.54 13.71 9.00
CA ARG A 63 12.82 14.65 8.13
C ARG A 63 11.32 14.76 8.38
N GLY A 64 10.78 13.95 9.27
CA GLY A 64 9.35 13.88 9.56
C GLY A 64 9.05 13.99 11.04
N SER A 65 7.87 13.53 11.42
CA SER A 65 7.44 13.52 12.82
C SER A 65 7.85 12.26 13.60
N GLY A 66 8.39 11.24 12.90
CA GLY A 66 8.57 9.89 13.44
C GLY A 66 7.28 9.05 13.51
N LEU A 67 6.10 9.61 13.18
CA LEU A 67 4.82 8.88 13.22
C LEU A 67 4.52 8.19 11.89
N LEU A 68 4.09 6.94 11.96
CA LEU A 68 3.78 6.08 10.81
C LEU A 68 2.41 5.42 10.97
N ASN A 69 1.70 5.20 9.85
CA ASN A 69 0.77 4.08 9.76
C ASN A 69 1.40 2.96 8.91
N MET A 70 1.47 1.76 9.49
CA MET A 70 1.89 0.52 8.83
C MET A 70 0.67 -0.40 8.76
N HIS A 71 -0.25 -0.24 7.81
CA HIS A 71 -0.20 0.55 6.56
C HIS A 71 -1.47 1.36 6.36
N GLY A 72 -1.48 2.23 5.35
CA GLY A 72 -2.71 2.82 4.83
C GLY A 72 -3.65 1.77 4.26
N SER A 73 -4.97 2.02 4.29
CA SER A 73 -5.97 1.05 3.83
C SER A 73 -5.88 0.72 2.34
N THR A 74 -5.19 1.49 1.51
CA THR A 74 -4.94 1.10 0.12
C THR A 74 -3.80 0.08 0.05
N GLY A 75 -2.72 0.31 0.82
CA GLY A 75 -1.54 -0.54 0.87
C GLY A 75 -0.30 0.20 1.37
N ASP A 76 -0.24 1.50 1.11
CA ASP A 76 0.95 2.35 1.29
C ASP A 76 1.52 2.32 2.70
N ILE A 77 2.85 2.43 2.82
CA ILE A 77 3.48 2.93 4.04
C ILE A 77 3.12 4.42 4.15
N VAL A 78 2.70 4.87 5.32
CA VAL A 78 2.21 6.25 5.50
C VAL A 78 3.12 6.99 6.46
N PHE A 79 3.84 7.97 5.92
CA PHE A 79 4.68 8.91 6.66
C PHE A 79 3.81 10.09 7.10
N ILE A 80 3.53 10.22 8.41
CA ILE A 80 2.51 11.12 8.94
C ILE A 80 3.14 12.37 9.52
N GLY A 81 3.07 13.50 8.82
CA GLY A 81 3.49 14.79 9.35
C GLY A 81 4.92 15.15 9.00
N THR A 82 5.04 16.06 8.05
CA THR A 82 6.25 16.85 7.77
C THR A 82 5.85 18.22 7.22
N THR A 83 6.82 19.08 6.94
CA THR A 83 6.62 20.41 6.35
C THR A 83 6.80 20.37 4.82
N THR A 84 6.44 21.45 4.14
CA THR A 84 6.48 21.51 2.67
C THR A 84 7.91 21.42 2.14
N GLU A 85 8.86 22.02 2.85
CA GLU A 85 10.26 22.12 2.47
C GLU A 85 11.00 20.78 2.54
N GLN A 86 10.48 19.82 3.31
CA GLN A 86 11.06 18.48 3.43
C GLN A 86 10.58 17.50 2.36
N LEU A 87 9.52 17.83 1.60
CA LEU A 87 8.93 16.90 0.62
C LEU A 87 9.93 16.45 -0.44
N GLU A 88 10.63 17.38 -1.08
CA GLU A 88 11.65 17.09 -2.10
C GLU A 88 12.88 16.36 -1.53
N PRO A 89 13.47 16.78 -0.38
CA PRO A 89 14.54 16.01 0.25
C PRO A 89 14.16 14.56 0.59
N ILE A 90 12.96 14.35 1.15
CA ILE A 90 12.47 13.00 1.46
C ILE A 90 12.32 12.18 0.18
N PHE A 91 11.72 12.78 -0.86
CA PHE A 91 11.53 12.09 -2.14
C PHE A 91 12.87 11.75 -2.82
N TYR A 92 13.84 12.65 -2.75
CA TYR A 92 15.18 12.40 -3.24
C TYR A 92 15.84 11.21 -2.53
N GLU A 93 15.80 11.16 -1.20
CA GLU A 93 16.38 10.05 -0.43
C GLU A 93 15.65 8.72 -0.68
N LEU A 94 14.31 8.73 -0.72
CA LEU A 94 13.52 7.56 -1.09
C LEU A 94 13.94 7.02 -2.48
N GLY A 95 13.95 7.87 -3.49
CA GLY A 95 14.23 7.46 -4.88
C GLY A 95 15.69 7.10 -5.13
N HIS A 96 16.64 7.96 -4.75
CA HIS A 96 18.04 7.83 -5.13
C HIS A 96 18.83 6.91 -4.19
N VAL A 97 18.50 6.91 -2.89
CA VAL A 97 19.25 6.12 -1.89
C VAL A 97 18.54 4.80 -1.62
N MET A 98 17.24 4.83 -1.39
CA MET A 98 16.48 3.64 -0.97
C MET A 98 15.88 2.84 -2.13
N GLN A 99 15.95 3.36 -3.36
CA GLN A 99 15.33 2.76 -4.55
C GLN A 99 13.83 2.48 -4.33
N GLN A 100 13.17 3.45 -3.72
CA GLN A 100 11.79 3.39 -3.26
C GLN A 100 11.00 4.57 -3.79
N ASP A 101 9.78 4.33 -4.25
CA ASP A 101 8.93 5.39 -4.81
C ASP A 101 7.70 5.69 -3.93
N LEU A 102 7.07 6.83 -4.21
CA LEU A 102 5.80 7.26 -3.67
C LEU A 102 4.64 6.42 -4.22
N GLY A 103 3.60 6.30 -3.41
CA GLY A 103 2.31 5.73 -3.79
C GLY A 103 1.38 6.76 -4.43
N GLY A 104 0.16 6.33 -4.77
CA GLY A 104 -0.82 7.15 -5.48
C GLY A 104 -1.79 7.96 -4.61
N SER A 105 -2.06 9.21 -5.00
CA SER A 105 -3.21 10.01 -4.52
C SER A 105 -3.74 10.91 -5.64
N GLY A 106 -5.03 11.30 -5.59
CA GLY A 106 -5.68 12.11 -6.65
C GLY A 106 -6.59 11.31 -7.59
N SER A 107 -6.89 11.84 -8.76
CA SER A 107 -7.72 11.18 -9.80
C SER A 107 -6.85 10.34 -10.74
N ASN A 108 -6.31 9.26 -10.19
CA ASN A 108 -5.26 8.43 -10.78
C ASN A 108 -5.43 6.96 -10.40
N LEU A 109 -4.59 6.10 -10.97
CA LEU A 109 -4.37 4.79 -10.40
C LEU A 109 -3.77 4.97 -8.99
N ARG A 110 -4.33 4.24 -8.03
CA ARG A 110 -3.77 4.18 -6.67
C ARG A 110 -2.93 2.94 -6.52
N THR A 111 -2.05 2.99 -5.54
CA THR A 111 -1.15 1.91 -5.17
C THR A 111 -1.86 0.55 -5.15
N PRO A 112 -1.50 -0.37 -6.06
CA PRO A 112 -2.06 -1.71 -6.04
C PRO A 112 -1.66 -2.47 -4.76
N SER A 113 -2.47 -3.44 -4.37
CA SER A 113 -2.16 -4.30 -3.22
C SER A 113 -2.71 -5.71 -3.39
N CYS A 114 -2.03 -6.69 -2.83
CA CYS A 114 -2.39 -8.10 -2.94
C CYS A 114 -2.48 -8.79 -1.58
N CYS A 115 -3.16 -9.93 -1.54
CA CYS A 115 -2.99 -10.89 -0.44
C CYS A 115 -1.61 -11.58 -0.54
N LEU A 116 -1.21 -12.27 0.54
CA LEU A 116 0.09 -12.95 0.61
C LEU A 116 0.32 -14.02 -0.46
N GLY A 117 -0.75 -14.50 -1.10
CA GLY A 117 -0.69 -15.38 -2.25
C GLY A 117 0.14 -16.64 -2.02
N LYS A 118 0.83 -17.10 -3.06
CA LYS A 118 1.61 -18.33 -3.04
C LYS A 118 2.84 -18.29 -2.11
N ALA A 119 3.23 -17.13 -1.59
CA ALA A 119 4.36 -17.05 -0.66
C ALA A 119 4.10 -17.81 0.64
N ARG A 120 2.84 -17.89 1.09
CA ARG A 120 2.49 -18.60 2.33
C ARG A 120 1.02 -19.06 2.39
N CYS A 121 0.39 -19.31 1.25
CA CYS A 121 -0.96 -19.86 1.18
C CYS A 121 -1.03 -20.90 0.06
N GLU A 122 -1.45 -22.10 0.44
CA GLU A 122 -1.67 -23.27 -0.40
C GLU A 122 -2.92 -23.15 -1.29
N TRP A 123 -3.77 -22.14 -1.07
CA TRP A 123 -4.99 -21.89 -1.85
C TRP A 123 -4.80 -20.87 -2.99
N SER A 124 -3.62 -20.27 -3.14
CA SER A 124 -3.42 -19.23 -4.15
C SER A 124 -3.46 -19.83 -5.57
N CYS A 125 -4.47 -19.47 -6.36
CA CYS A 125 -4.65 -19.92 -7.74
C CYS A 125 -3.86 -19.09 -8.76
N ILE A 126 -3.40 -17.90 -8.37
CA ILE A 126 -2.59 -16.99 -9.18
C ILE A 126 -1.39 -16.48 -8.39
N ASP A 127 -0.35 -16.01 -9.08
CA ASP A 127 0.76 -15.31 -8.44
C ASP A 127 0.39 -13.85 -8.17
N THR A 128 -0.30 -13.62 -7.06
CA THR A 128 -0.81 -12.29 -6.70
C THR A 128 0.29 -11.26 -6.52
N GLN A 129 1.45 -11.66 -5.98
CA GLN A 129 2.56 -10.74 -5.73
C GLN A 129 3.21 -10.28 -7.02
N GLN A 130 3.44 -11.22 -7.96
CA GLN A 130 4.03 -10.91 -9.25
C GLN A 130 3.09 -10.02 -10.06
N MET A 131 1.80 -10.38 -10.17
CA MET A 131 0.81 -9.54 -10.86
C MET A 131 0.69 -8.14 -10.25
N CYS A 132 0.69 -8.04 -8.92
CA CYS A 132 0.65 -6.76 -8.24
C CYS A 132 1.88 -5.91 -8.55
N TYR A 133 3.07 -6.51 -8.56
CA TYR A 133 4.32 -5.82 -8.87
C TYR A 133 4.33 -5.36 -10.34
N ASP A 134 4.10 -6.27 -11.28
CA ASP A 134 4.19 -6.00 -12.72
C ASP A 134 3.21 -4.89 -13.14
N LEU A 135 1.96 -4.96 -12.70
CA LEU A 135 0.97 -3.93 -13.03
C LEU A 135 1.22 -2.61 -12.29
N THR A 136 1.90 -2.64 -11.15
CA THR A 136 2.35 -1.40 -10.50
C THR A 136 3.45 -0.75 -11.34
N GLN A 137 4.41 -1.53 -11.86
CA GLN A 137 5.52 -1.03 -12.67
C GLN A 137 5.08 -0.59 -14.08
N GLU A 138 4.17 -1.34 -14.70
CA GLU A 138 3.64 -1.02 -16.03
C GLU A 138 2.90 0.33 -16.04
N PHE A 139 2.08 0.58 -15.01
CA PHE A 139 1.22 1.77 -14.94
C PHE A 139 1.75 2.84 -13.96
N GLN A 140 3.07 3.04 -13.92
CA GLN A 140 3.67 4.08 -13.08
C GLN A 140 3.18 5.49 -13.47
N ASP A 141 3.05 5.77 -14.78
CA ASP A 141 2.57 7.08 -15.23
C ASP A 141 1.14 7.37 -14.74
N GLU A 142 0.23 6.42 -14.93
CA GLU A 142 -1.15 6.55 -14.48
C GLU A 142 -1.29 6.59 -12.95
N LEU A 143 -0.29 6.09 -12.22
CA LEU A 143 -0.22 6.17 -10.76
C LEU A 143 0.29 7.52 -10.28
N HIS A 144 1.32 8.08 -10.91
CA HIS A 144 1.96 9.32 -10.46
C HIS A 144 1.39 10.58 -11.08
N ARG A 145 0.80 10.50 -12.28
CA ARG A 145 0.29 11.64 -13.06
C ARG A 145 -1.21 11.48 -13.29
N PRO A 146 -2.06 12.14 -12.49
CA PRO A 146 -3.51 12.01 -12.57
C PRO A 146 -4.08 12.35 -13.96
N ALA A 147 -4.45 11.31 -14.71
CA ALA A 147 -5.04 11.41 -16.06
C ALA A 147 -6.49 10.90 -16.12
N LEU A 148 -7.01 10.34 -15.01
CA LEU A 148 -8.33 9.70 -14.98
C LEU A 148 -9.42 10.68 -14.49
N PRO A 149 -10.69 10.47 -14.86
CA PRO A 149 -11.80 11.27 -14.34
C PRO A 149 -11.92 11.21 -12.82
N TYR A 150 -11.57 10.06 -12.22
CA TYR A 150 -11.50 9.90 -10.78
C TYR A 150 -10.49 8.81 -10.39
N LYS A 151 -10.39 8.53 -9.08
CA LYS A 151 -9.49 7.51 -8.54
C LYS A 151 -9.85 6.12 -9.08
N PHE A 152 -8.83 5.31 -9.35
CA PHE A 152 -8.97 3.92 -9.76
C PHE A 152 -8.02 3.03 -8.94
N LYS A 153 -8.42 1.80 -8.65
CA LYS A 153 -7.67 0.88 -7.78
C LYS A 153 -7.63 -0.52 -8.34
N PHE A 154 -6.46 -1.14 -8.27
CA PHE A 154 -6.28 -2.58 -8.42
C PHE A 154 -6.12 -3.28 -7.07
N LYS A 155 -6.70 -4.47 -6.94
CA LYS A 155 -6.39 -5.41 -5.85
C LYS A 155 -6.42 -6.85 -6.33
N PHE A 156 -5.54 -7.66 -5.76
CA PHE A 156 -5.30 -9.05 -6.20
C PHE A 156 -5.50 -10.03 -5.05
N ASP A 157 -6.50 -10.89 -5.18
CA ASP A 157 -6.78 -12.00 -4.28
C ASP A 157 -6.48 -13.34 -4.95
N GLY A 158 -5.73 -14.19 -4.26
CA GLY A 158 -5.28 -15.48 -4.80
C GLY A 158 -6.42 -16.50 -4.92
N CYS A 159 -7.49 -16.32 -4.15
CA CYS A 159 -8.66 -17.20 -4.13
C CYS A 159 -9.91 -16.44 -3.65
N PRO A 160 -11.11 -17.06 -3.70
CA PRO A 160 -12.36 -16.42 -3.31
C PRO A 160 -12.50 -16.01 -1.83
N ASN A 161 -11.60 -16.44 -0.93
CA ASN A 161 -11.57 -15.98 0.47
C ASN A 161 -11.29 -14.46 0.58
N CYS A 162 -10.74 -13.86 -0.47
CA CYS A 162 -10.68 -12.41 -0.63
C CYS A 162 -9.96 -11.68 0.53
N CYS A 163 -8.79 -12.18 0.95
CA CYS A 163 -8.05 -11.68 2.11
C CYS A 163 -7.60 -10.21 2.00
N VAL A 164 -7.43 -9.64 0.80
CA VAL A 164 -7.17 -8.19 0.61
C VAL A 164 -8.46 -7.40 0.35
N ALA A 165 -9.61 -8.07 0.34
CA ALA A 165 -10.94 -7.52 0.10
C ALA A 165 -11.04 -6.75 -1.23
N SER A 166 -10.47 -7.32 -2.31
CA SER A 166 -10.49 -6.69 -3.64
C SER A 166 -11.90 -6.33 -4.09
N ILE A 167 -12.85 -7.26 -4.00
CA ILE A 167 -14.24 -7.08 -4.46
C ILE A 167 -14.93 -5.84 -3.86
N ALA A 168 -14.53 -5.43 -2.65
CA ALA A 168 -15.13 -4.29 -1.95
C ALA A 168 -14.27 -3.01 -1.98
N ARG A 169 -12.96 -3.12 -2.27
CA ARG A 169 -11.98 -2.03 -2.04
C ARG A 169 -11.10 -1.74 -3.25
N SER A 170 -11.46 -2.24 -4.44
CA SER A 170 -10.86 -1.89 -5.73
C SER A 170 -11.92 -1.68 -6.80
N ASP A 171 -11.62 -0.81 -7.75
CA ASP A 171 -12.44 -0.58 -8.93
C ASP A 171 -12.29 -1.74 -9.94
N MET A 172 -11.11 -2.39 -9.97
CA MET A 172 -10.89 -3.64 -10.68
C MET A 172 -10.26 -4.68 -9.75
N SER A 173 -11.03 -5.73 -9.47
CA SER A 173 -10.67 -6.85 -8.60
C SER A 173 -10.21 -8.05 -9.41
N PHE A 174 -9.05 -8.60 -9.07
CA PHE A 174 -8.55 -9.85 -9.62
C PHE A 174 -8.68 -10.92 -8.56
N ILE A 175 -9.49 -11.96 -8.81
CA ILE A 175 -9.76 -13.04 -7.85
C ILE A 175 -9.46 -14.37 -8.53
N GLY A 176 -8.45 -15.07 -8.03
CA GLY A 176 -8.03 -16.37 -8.55
C GLY A 176 -9.09 -17.46 -8.34
N THR A 177 -9.17 -18.39 -9.30
CA THR A 177 -9.98 -19.60 -9.22
C THR A 177 -9.35 -20.70 -10.06
N TRP A 178 -9.84 -21.93 -9.91
CA TRP A 178 -9.56 -23.04 -10.81
C TRP A 178 -10.81 -23.37 -11.66
N ARG A 179 -10.66 -24.23 -12.67
CA ARG A 179 -11.74 -24.62 -13.61
C ARG A 179 -11.87 -26.14 -13.80
N ASP A 180 -11.12 -26.91 -13.04
CA ASP A 180 -11.11 -28.36 -12.97
C ASP A 180 -11.70 -28.85 -11.62
N ASN A 181 -11.54 -30.13 -11.30
CA ASN A 181 -12.12 -30.72 -10.10
C ASN A 181 -11.26 -30.44 -8.86
N ILE A 182 -11.90 -30.32 -7.69
CA ILE A 182 -11.20 -30.30 -6.41
C ILE A 182 -10.44 -31.62 -6.24
N ARG A 183 -9.16 -31.53 -5.85
CA ARG A 183 -8.32 -32.69 -5.53
C ARG A 183 -8.66 -33.20 -4.13
N ILE A 184 -8.96 -34.48 -4.01
CA ILE A 184 -9.39 -35.12 -2.75
C ILE A 184 -8.38 -36.18 -2.37
N ASP A 185 -7.75 -36.00 -1.20
CA ASP A 185 -6.94 -37.02 -0.54
C ASP A 185 -7.82 -37.80 0.44
N GLN A 186 -8.13 -39.05 0.10
CA GLN A 186 -9.02 -39.90 0.90
C GLN A 186 -8.40 -40.31 2.23
N GLU A 187 -7.08 -40.42 2.33
CA GLU A 187 -6.40 -40.75 3.58
C GLU A 187 -6.55 -39.61 4.59
N ALA A 188 -6.27 -38.38 4.14
CA ALA A 188 -6.48 -37.19 4.95
C ALA A 188 -7.95 -37.05 5.39
N VAL A 189 -8.91 -37.33 4.51
CA VAL A 189 -10.36 -37.32 4.87
C VAL A 189 -10.68 -38.29 6.01
N GLN A 190 -10.14 -39.51 5.97
CA GLN A 190 -10.33 -40.46 7.07
C GLN A 190 -9.70 -39.98 8.38
N ALA A 191 -8.51 -39.37 8.32
CA ALA A 191 -7.86 -38.79 9.49
C ALA A 191 -8.69 -37.66 10.14
N TYR A 192 -9.35 -36.80 9.34
CA TYR A 192 -10.32 -35.81 9.84
C TYR A 192 -11.54 -36.49 10.51
N ILE A 193 -12.10 -37.55 9.92
CA ILE A 193 -13.25 -38.28 10.49
C ILE A 193 -12.87 -38.94 11.82
N ALA A 194 -11.66 -39.48 11.92
CA ALA A 194 -11.12 -40.11 13.12
C ALA A 194 -10.76 -39.09 14.22
N GLY A 195 -10.76 -37.79 13.92
CA GLY A 195 -10.37 -36.73 14.85
C GLY A 195 -8.85 -36.60 15.03
N GLU A 196 -8.05 -37.18 14.14
CA GLU A 196 -6.59 -37.06 14.13
C GLU A 196 -6.13 -35.69 13.62
N ILE A 197 -6.93 -35.07 12.75
CA ILE A 197 -6.72 -33.71 12.25
C ILE A 197 -7.90 -32.83 12.69
N ALA A 198 -7.60 -31.70 13.33
CA ALA A 198 -8.62 -30.73 13.71
C ALA A 198 -9.13 -29.95 12.49
N PRO A 199 -10.44 -29.66 12.40
CA PRO A 199 -10.96 -28.76 11.37
C PRO A 199 -10.39 -27.34 11.58
N ASN A 200 -10.06 -26.68 10.47
CA ASN A 200 -9.60 -25.28 10.43
C ASN A 200 -10.74 -24.29 10.69
#